data_AF-A0A0F9SJ58-F1
#
_entry.id   AF-A0A0F9SJ58-F1
#
_cell.length_a   1.000
_cell.length_b   1.000
_cell.length_c   1.000
_cell.angle_alpha   90.00
_cell.angle_beta   90.00
_cell.angle_gamma   90.00
#
_symmetry.space_group_name_H-M   'P 1'
#
loop_
_entity.id
_entity.type
_entity.pdbx_description
1 polymer ?
#
loop_
_entity_poly.entity_id
_entity_poly.type
_entity_poly.pdbx_seq_one_letter_code
_entity_poly.pdbx_strand_id
1 'polypeptide(L)'
;GIAAPKADPIAAGIAAQPAYEAAMRDPRVLKRREEGLRATNIQEWAQAAETKGAARIAEGVAAARPKIERFWAAWQPILLAHVQKVRSMPSVTDADRKNRMIANLEGLRALHGRARG
;
A
#
# COMPACT_ATOMS: atom_id res chain seq x y z
N GLY A 1 -1.14 -28.80 5.85
CA GLY A 1 -0.12 -27.83 5.42
C GLY A 1 -0.80 -26.64 4.76
N ILE A 2 -0.07 -25.55 4.47
CA ILE A 2 -0.63 -24.34 3.85
C ILE A 2 -1.27 -24.62 2.47
N ALA A 3 -0.88 -25.71 1.81
CA ALA A 3 -1.47 -26.15 0.54
C ALA A 3 -2.97 -26.52 0.59
N ALA A 4 -3.54 -26.78 1.78
CA ALA A 4 -4.96 -27.06 1.97
C ALA A 4 -5.40 -26.62 3.37
N PRO A 5 -5.65 -25.32 3.60
CA PRO A 5 -6.04 -24.82 4.91
C PRO A 5 -7.46 -25.30 5.26
N LYS A 6 -7.64 -25.85 6.48
CA LYS A 6 -8.93 -26.36 6.96
C LYS A 6 -9.98 -25.27 7.25
N ALA A 7 -9.53 -24.01 7.30
CA ALA A 7 -10.36 -22.83 7.50
C ALA A 7 -9.75 -21.66 6.71
N ASP A 8 -10.57 -20.69 6.31
CA ASP A 8 -10.10 -19.49 5.63
C ASP A 8 -9.24 -18.64 6.61
N PRO A 9 -7.92 -18.51 6.38
CA PRO A 9 -7.04 -17.77 7.27
C PRO A 9 -7.35 -16.26 7.27
N ILE A 10 -7.96 -15.72 6.22
CA ILE A 10 -8.34 -14.29 6.14
C ILE A 10 -9.53 -14.04 7.07
N ALA A 11 -10.59 -14.85 6.94
CA ALA A 11 -11.75 -14.77 7.82
C ALA A 11 -11.37 -14.99 9.29
N ALA A 12 -10.49 -15.96 9.57
CA ALA A 12 -9.98 -16.21 10.91
C ALA A 12 -9.16 -15.00 11.45
N GLY A 13 -8.33 -14.38 10.60
CA GLY A 13 -7.58 -13.18 10.96
C GLY A 13 -8.49 -11.99 11.30
N ILE A 14 -9.54 -11.76 10.51
CA ILE A 14 -10.54 -10.72 10.78
C ILE A 14 -11.26 -10.99 12.10
N ALA A 15 -11.66 -12.24 12.36
CA ALA A 15 -12.31 -12.62 13.61
C ALA A 15 -11.39 -12.44 14.85
N ALA A 16 -10.07 -12.60 14.68
CA ALA A 16 -9.08 -12.43 15.74
C ALA A 16 -8.67 -10.97 15.99
N GLN A 17 -9.18 -10.01 15.20
CA GLN A 17 -8.82 -8.59 15.31
C GLN A 17 -8.95 -8.03 16.75
N PRO A 18 -10.02 -8.29 17.51
CA PRO A 18 -10.12 -7.79 18.89
C PRO A 18 -9.03 -8.34 19.82
N ALA A 19 -8.66 -9.61 19.65
CA ALA A 19 -7.60 -10.24 20.45
C ALA A 19 -6.23 -9.66 20.10
N TYR A 20 -5.97 -9.40 18.82
CA TYR A 20 -4.76 -8.71 18.37
C TYR A 20 -4.64 -7.31 19.00
N GLU A 21 -5.72 -6.53 18.96
CA GLU A 21 -5.74 -5.19 19.53
C GLU A 21 -5.54 -5.19 21.05
N ALA A 22 -6.15 -6.15 21.77
CA ALA A 22 -5.94 -6.31 23.20
C ALA A 22 -4.47 -6.65 23.52
N ALA A 23 -3.85 -7.54 22.75
CA ALA A 23 -2.45 -7.91 22.93
C ALA A 23 -1.50 -6.73 22.66
N MET A 24 -1.76 -5.92 21.63
CA MET A 24 -0.93 -4.73 21.32
C MET A 24 -1.05 -3.61 22.36
N ARG A 25 -2.09 -3.62 23.20
CA ARG A 25 -2.25 -2.71 24.34
C ARG A 25 -1.63 -3.27 25.64
N ASP A 26 -1.26 -4.55 25.69
CA ASP A 26 -0.65 -5.16 26.87
C ASP A 26 0.81 -4.69 27.03
N PRO A 27 1.17 -4.02 28.14
CA PRO A 27 2.54 -3.56 28.39
C PRO A 27 3.58 -4.67 28.35
N ARG A 28 3.21 -5.91 28.68
CA ARG A 28 4.13 -7.06 28.62
C ARG A 28 4.54 -7.38 27.20
N VAL A 29 3.62 -7.26 26.24
CA VAL A 29 3.90 -7.46 24.81
C VAL A 29 4.81 -6.36 24.29
N LEU A 30 4.53 -5.12 24.67
CA LEU A 30 5.38 -3.97 24.31
C LEU A 30 6.79 -4.08 24.89
N LYS A 31 6.92 -4.52 26.15
CA LYS A 31 8.21 -4.76 26.80
C LYS A 31 9.02 -5.85 26.09
N ARG A 32 8.39 -6.96 25.69
CA ARG A 32 9.08 -8.00 24.91
C ARG A 32 9.61 -7.50 23.57
N ARG A 33 8.87 -6.59 22.91
CA ARG A 33 9.34 -5.94 21.68
C ARG A 33 10.60 -5.10 21.94
N GLU A 34 10.60 -4.32 23.02
CA GLU A 34 11.76 -3.53 23.44
C GLU A 34 12.97 -4.41 23.78
N GLU A 35 12.77 -5.50 24.53
CA GLU A 35 13.81 -6.49 24.84
C GLU A 35 14.40 -7.11 23.56
N GLY A 36 13.55 -7.48 22.59
CA GLY A 36 14.01 -8.01 21.31
C GLY A 36 14.82 -7.00 20.49
N LEU A 37 14.47 -5.72 20.53
CA LEU A 37 15.25 -4.67 19.86
C LEU A 37 16.60 -4.42 20.54
N ARG A 38 16.68 -4.57 21.87
CA ARG A 38 17.94 -4.48 22.63
C ARG A 38 18.84 -5.69 22.42
N ALA A 39 18.28 -6.83 22.01
CA ALA A 39 19.03 -8.06 21.78
C ALA A 39 19.81 -8.08 20.46
N THR A 40 19.65 -7.07 19.60
CA THR A 40 20.41 -6.90 18.36
C THR A 40 21.09 -5.52 18.31
N ASN A 41 21.89 -5.27 17.29
CA ASN A 41 22.62 -4.01 17.10
C ASN A 41 22.58 -3.56 15.63
N ILE A 42 23.08 -2.35 15.38
CA ILE A 42 22.99 -1.72 14.04
C ILE A 42 23.81 -2.49 12.99
N GLN A 43 24.92 -3.11 13.38
CA GLN A 43 25.79 -3.88 12.48
C GLN A 43 25.11 -5.18 12.04
N GLU A 44 24.52 -5.93 12.97
CA GLU A 44 23.75 -7.14 12.67
C GLU A 44 22.53 -6.83 11.80
N TRP A 45 21.83 -5.73 12.10
CA TRP A 45 20.71 -5.26 11.29
C TRP A 45 21.15 -4.91 9.86
N ALA A 46 22.24 -4.15 9.72
CA ALA A 46 22.76 -3.74 8.41
C ALA A 46 23.19 -4.96 7.58
N GLN A 47 23.92 -5.89 8.18
CA GLN A 47 24.34 -7.13 7.53
C GLN A 47 23.13 -7.96 7.08
N ALA A 48 22.10 -8.09 7.91
CA ALA A 48 20.88 -8.82 7.55
C ALA A 48 20.08 -8.11 6.45
N ALA A 49 20.02 -6.78 6.46
CA ALA A 49 19.38 -5.98 5.43
C ALA A 49 20.08 -6.14 4.08
N GLU A 50 21.41 -6.11 4.07
CA GLU A 50 22.20 -6.26 2.84
C GLU A 50 22.13 -7.69 2.28
N THR A 51 22.33 -8.70 3.12
CA THR A 51 22.43 -10.10 2.67
C THR A 51 21.09 -10.77 2.41
N LYS A 52 20.05 -10.44 3.20
CA LYS A 52 18.72 -11.07 3.10
C LYS A 52 17.69 -10.11 2.54
N GLY A 53 17.74 -8.85 2.95
CA GLY A 53 16.77 -7.83 2.54
C GLY A 53 16.83 -7.54 1.05
N ALA A 54 18.03 -7.36 0.48
CA ALA A 54 18.20 -7.03 -0.94
C ALA A 54 17.56 -8.07 -1.88
N ALA A 55 17.82 -9.36 -1.65
CA ALA A 55 17.21 -10.44 -2.44
C ALA A 55 15.68 -10.48 -2.28
N ARG A 56 15.19 -10.34 -1.05
CA ARG A 56 13.75 -10.33 -0.74
C ARG A 56 13.00 -9.14 -1.35
N ILE A 57 13.67 -8.01 -1.59
CA ILE A 57 13.04 -6.86 -2.28
C ILE A 57 12.69 -7.26 -3.71
N ALA A 58 13.65 -7.83 -4.46
CA ALA A 58 13.41 -8.23 -5.84
C ALA A 58 12.30 -9.30 -5.93
N GLU A 59 12.38 -10.33 -5.09
CA GLU A 59 11.36 -11.37 -4.98
C GLU A 59 9.99 -10.81 -4.59
N GLY A 60 9.96 -9.89 -3.61
CA GLY A 60 8.75 -9.23 -3.14
C GLY A 60 8.10 -8.37 -4.21
N VAL A 61 8.88 -7.65 -5.02
CA VAL A 61 8.38 -6.87 -6.16
C VAL A 61 7.77 -7.80 -7.22
N ALA A 62 8.45 -8.90 -7.55
CA ALA A 62 7.92 -9.89 -8.49
C ALA A 62 6.61 -10.52 -7.96
N ALA A 63 6.57 -10.89 -6.69
CA ALA A 63 5.39 -11.48 -6.03
C ALA A 63 4.23 -10.47 -5.87
N ALA A 64 4.52 -9.17 -5.79
CA ALA A 64 3.51 -8.12 -5.70
C ALA A 64 2.84 -7.81 -7.05
N ARG A 65 3.34 -8.33 -8.17
CA ARG A 65 2.80 -8.10 -9.51
C ARG A 65 1.27 -8.26 -9.60
N PRO A 66 0.64 -9.34 -9.09
CA PRO A 66 -0.82 -9.50 -9.16
C PRO A 66 -1.59 -8.43 -8.37
N LYS A 67 -1.00 -7.87 -7.31
CA LYS A 67 -1.60 -6.75 -6.58
C LYS A 67 -1.55 -5.47 -7.41
N ILE A 68 -0.41 -5.19 -8.07
CA ILE A 68 -0.26 -4.04 -8.95
C ILE A 68 -1.19 -4.16 -10.17
N GLU A 69 -1.28 -5.34 -10.76
CA GLU A 69 -2.20 -5.61 -11.89
C GLU A 69 -3.66 -5.37 -11.50
N ARG A 70 -4.09 -5.84 -10.31
CA ARG A 70 -5.44 -5.56 -9.78
C ARG A 70 -5.69 -4.08 -9.55
N PHE A 71 -4.74 -3.39 -8.91
CA PHE A 71 -4.84 -1.95 -8.72
C PHE A 71 -4.95 -1.22 -10.07
N TRP A 72 -4.10 -1.55 -11.03
CA TRP A 72 -4.09 -0.91 -12.34
C TRP A 72 -5.37 -1.16 -13.12
N ALA A 73 -5.89 -2.40 -13.10
CA ALA A 73 -7.17 -2.74 -13.72
C ALA A 73 -8.34 -1.90 -13.17
N ALA A 74 -8.34 -1.61 -11.87
CA ALA A 74 -9.34 -0.74 -11.26
C ALA A 74 -9.06 0.76 -11.51
N TRP A 75 -7.80 1.17 -11.52
CA TRP A 75 -7.40 2.59 -11.56
C TRP A 75 -7.38 3.19 -12.96
N GLN A 76 -6.87 2.45 -13.95
CA GLN A 76 -6.70 2.92 -15.33
C GLN A 76 -7.99 3.54 -15.92
N PRO A 77 -9.17 2.89 -15.87
CA PRO A 77 -10.37 3.47 -16.47
C PRO A 77 -10.80 4.78 -15.79
N ILE A 78 -10.64 4.87 -14.47
CA ILE A 78 -10.97 6.06 -13.67
C ILE A 78 -10.05 7.23 -14.07
N LEU A 79 -8.75 6.97 -14.13
CA LEU A 79 -7.75 7.95 -14.53
C LEU A 79 -7.96 8.41 -15.98
N LEU A 80 -8.22 7.46 -16.89
CA LEU A 80 -8.43 7.76 -18.30
C LEU A 80 -9.64 8.68 -18.52
N ALA A 81 -10.77 8.39 -17.86
CA ALA A 81 -11.95 9.23 -17.94
C ALA A 81 -11.68 10.67 -17.44
N HIS A 82 -10.95 10.82 -16.34
CA HIS A 82 -10.56 12.14 -15.82
C HIS A 82 -9.62 12.89 -16.78
N VAL A 83 -8.59 12.22 -17.29
CA VAL A 83 -7.64 12.83 -18.24
C VAL A 83 -8.35 13.28 -19.52
N GLN A 84 -9.29 12.48 -20.04
CA GLN A 84 -10.10 12.86 -21.20
C GLN A 84 -10.93 14.12 -20.92
N LYS A 85 -11.59 14.20 -19.76
CA LYS A 85 -12.33 15.40 -19.32
C LYS A 85 -11.44 16.64 -19.23
N VAL A 86 -10.24 16.52 -18.64
CA VAL A 86 -9.30 17.65 -18.54
C VAL A 86 -8.83 18.09 -19.92
N ARG A 87 -8.53 17.14 -20.81
CA ARG A 87 -8.07 17.42 -22.18
C ARG A 87 -9.14 18.10 -23.05
N SER A 88 -10.42 17.83 -22.80
CA SER A 88 -11.52 18.49 -23.53
C SER A 88 -11.80 19.92 -23.06
N MET A 89 -11.21 20.39 -21.96
CA MET A 89 -11.35 21.78 -21.52
C MET A 89 -10.64 22.73 -22.49
N PRO A 90 -11.01 24.02 -22.61
CA PRO A 90 -10.23 24.99 -23.39
C PRO A 90 -8.79 25.17 -22.88
N SER A 91 -7.89 25.65 -23.73
CA SER A 91 -6.51 26.05 -23.34
C SER A 91 -5.94 27.22 -24.16
N VAL A 92 -6.82 28.01 -24.77
CA VAL A 92 -6.45 29.08 -25.71
C VAL A 92 -5.90 30.28 -24.96
N THR A 93 -6.60 30.70 -23.91
CA THR A 93 -6.21 31.83 -23.06
C THR A 93 -5.39 31.39 -21.86
N ASP A 94 -4.74 32.34 -21.18
CA ASP A 94 -4.06 32.08 -19.92
C ASP A 94 -5.04 31.63 -18.82
N ALA A 95 -6.24 32.23 -18.79
CA ALA A 95 -7.32 31.84 -17.89
C ALA A 95 -7.75 30.38 -18.15
N ASP A 96 -7.89 29.96 -19.40
CA ASP A 96 -8.24 28.58 -19.75
C ASP A 96 -7.19 27.58 -19.24
N ARG A 97 -5.90 27.90 -19.43
CA ARG A 97 -4.80 27.06 -18.96
C ARG A 97 -4.78 26.94 -17.44
N LYS A 98 -4.99 28.05 -16.72
CA LYS A 98 -5.14 28.05 -15.26
C LYS A 98 -6.31 27.18 -14.80
N ASN A 99 -7.48 27.36 -15.43
CA ASN A 99 -8.67 26.57 -15.10
C ASN A 99 -8.47 25.07 -15.36
N ARG A 100 -7.85 24.71 -16.49
CA ARG A 100 -7.51 23.31 -16.81
C ARG A 100 -6.55 22.71 -15.78
N MET A 101 -5.52 23.46 -15.36
CA MET A 101 -4.57 23.02 -14.34
C MET A 101 -5.25 22.77 -12.99
N ILE A 102 -6.09 23.72 -12.54
CA ILE A 102 -6.84 23.61 -11.28
C ILE A 102 -7.79 22.42 -11.32
N ALA A 103 -8.55 22.26 -12.41
CA ALA A 103 -9.46 21.12 -12.57
C ALA A 103 -8.72 19.77 -12.55
N ASN A 104 -7.51 19.71 -13.10
CA ASN A 104 -6.69 18.50 -13.03
C ASN A 104 -6.25 18.18 -11.60
N LEU A 105 -5.73 19.18 -10.87
CA LEU A 105 -5.30 19.04 -9.48
C LEU A 105 -6.45 18.57 -8.57
N GLU A 106 -7.58 19.26 -8.65
CA GLU A 106 -8.76 18.96 -7.85
C GLU A 106 -9.34 17.59 -8.17
N GLY A 107 -9.40 17.24 -9.46
CA GLY A 107 -9.87 15.93 -9.88
C GLY A 107 -8.96 14.79 -9.41
N LEU A 108 -7.63 14.92 -9.55
CA LEU A 108 -6.69 13.92 -9.03
C LEU A 108 -6.80 13.76 -7.51
N ARG A 109 -6.97 14.86 -6.77
CA ARG A 109 -7.22 14.82 -5.31
C ARG A 109 -8.49 14.06 -4.97
N ALA A 110 -9.58 14.29 -5.72
CA ALA A 110 -10.86 13.59 -5.51
C ALA A 110 -10.81 12.10 -5.90
N LEU A 111 -9.88 11.72 -6.78
CA LEU A 111 -9.67 10.34 -7.20
C LEU A 111 -8.77 9.53 -6.24
N HIS A 112 -8.07 10.19 -5.32
CA HIS A 112 -7.21 9.52 -4.35
C HIS A 112 -7.99 8.46 -3.55
N GLY A 113 -7.46 7.23 -3.49
CA GLY A 113 -8.07 6.11 -2.77
C GLY A 113 -9.33 5.51 -3.40
N ARG A 114 -9.74 5.95 -4.60
CA ARG A 114 -10.92 5.39 -5.30
C ARG A 114 -10.69 3.99 -5.84
N ALA A 115 -9.47 3.66 -6.25
CA ALA A 115 -9.13 2.30 -6.69
C ALA A 115 -8.99 1.38 -5.47
N ARG A 116 -9.80 0.32 -5.43
CA ARG A 116 -9.63 -0.81 -4.50
C ARG A 116 -9.04 -1.98 -5.30
N GLY A 117 -7.87 -2.45 -4.91
CA GLY A 117 -7.13 -3.55 -5.55
C GLY A 117 -6.69 -4.61 -4.53
#